data_AF-A0A919FC00-F1
#
_entry.id   AF-A0A919FC00-F1
#
_cell.length_a   1.000
_cell.length_b   1.000
_cell.length_c   1.000
_cell.angle_alpha   90.00
_cell.angle_beta   90.00
_cell.angle_gamma   90.00
#
_symmetry.space_group_name_H-M   'P 1'
#
loop_
_entity.id
_entity.type
_entity.pdbx_description
1 polymer ?
#
loop_
_entity_poly.entity_id
_entity_poly.type
_entity_poly.pdbx_seq_one_letter_code
_entity_poly.pdbx_strand_id
1 'polypeptide(L)' 'MPGGKPAGVACAQLDAQMRCKAFGKPERPGFCGRLRPAPDMCGGSREEALRLLGDLERATQPD' A
#
# COMPACT_ATOMS: atom_id res chain seq x y z
N MET A 1 -15.02 0.54 -1.01
CA MET A 1 -14.86 1.32 0.25
C MET A 1 -15.09 2.79 -0.09
N PRO A 2 -16.30 3.33 0.14
CA PRO A 2 -16.66 4.69 -0.27
C PRO A 2 -15.78 5.81 0.30
N GLY A 3 -15.03 5.57 1.38
CA GLY A 3 -14.09 6.54 1.98
C GLY A 3 -12.62 6.10 2.00
N GLY A 4 -12.25 5.06 1.24
CA GLY A 4 -10.90 4.47 1.33
C GLY A 4 -10.67 3.71 2.66
N LYS A 5 -9.42 3.26 2.87
CA LYS A 5 -9.02 2.58 4.11
C LYS A 5 -8.35 3.57 5.07
N PRO A 6 -8.49 3.43 6.39
CA PRO A 6 -7.70 4.21 7.34
C PRO A 6 -6.19 3.96 7.18
N ALA A 7 -5.39 4.93 7.61
CA ALA A 7 -3.94 4.76 7.75
C ALA A 7 -3.63 3.61 8.72
N GLY A 8 -2.54 2.87 8.47
CA GLY A 8 -2.16 1.70 9.27
C GLY A 8 -3.07 0.46 9.18
N VAL A 9 -4.27 0.57 8.60
CA VAL A 9 -5.20 -0.56 8.48
C VAL A 9 -4.97 -1.35 7.19
N ALA A 10 -4.96 -2.68 7.31
CA ALA A 10 -4.87 -3.60 6.19
C ALA A 10 -6.11 -3.51 5.29
N CYS A 11 -5.91 -3.60 3.96
CA CYS A 11 -7.03 -3.53 3.02
C CYS A 11 -7.89 -4.81 3.09
N ALA A 12 -9.23 -4.66 3.11
CA ALA A 12 -10.17 -5.80 3.14
C ALA A 12 -10.09 -6.72 1.89
N GLN A 13 -9.45 -6.24 0.82
CA GLN A 13 -9.24 -6.99 -0.42
C GLN A 13 -7.94 -7.82 -0.42
N LEU A 14 -7.20 -7.88 0.69
CA LEU A 14 -6.06 -8.76 0.83
C LEU A 14 -6.49 -10.22 1.09
N ASP A 15 -5.71 -11.17 0.60
CA ASP A 15 -5.78 -12.58 1.00
C ASP A 15 -4.90 -12.87 2.22
N ALA A 16 -4.87 -14.13 2.68
CA ALA A 16 -4.06 -14.55 3.83
C ALA A 16 -2.54 -14.41 3.60
N GLN A 17 -2.10 -14.24 2.34
CA GLN A 17 -0.71 -14.02 1.95
C GLN A 17 -0.42 -12.54 1.65
N MET A 18 -1.33 -11.62 2.02
CA MET A 18 -1.21 -10.17 1.79
C MET A 18 -1.16 -9.77 0.31
N ARG A 19 -1.76 -10.58 -0.58
CA ARG A 19 -1.91 -10.26 -2.01
C ARG A 19 -3.29 -9.67 -2.28
N CYS A 20 -3.38 -8.74 -3.23
CA CYS A 20 -4.65 -8.12 -3.61
C CYS A 20 -5.52 -9.08 -4.45
N LYS A 21 -6.69 -9.47 -3.94
CA LYS A 21 -7.68 -10.34 -4.65
C LYS A 21 -8.25 -9.72 -5.93
N ALA A 22 -8.13 -8.41 -6.08
CA ALA A 22 -8.57 -7.65 -7.25
C ALA A 22 -7.43 -7.35 -8.25
N PHE A 23 -6.20 -7.84 -8.02
CA PHE A 23 -5.09 -7.56 -8.92
C PHE A 23 -5.41 -8.00 -10.36
N GLY A 24 -5.24 -7.09 -11.33
CA GLY A 24 -5.54 -7.34 -12.75
C GLY A 24 -7.03 -7.27 -13.13
N LYS A 25 -7.94 -7.08 -12.18
CA LYS A 25 -9.38 -7.04 -12.42
C LYS A 25 -9.91 -5.60 -12.56
N PRO A 26 -11.00 -5.38 -13.33
CA PRO A 26 -11.56 -4.05 -13.54
C PRO A 26 -12.11 -3.40 -12.25
N GLU A 27 -12.45 -4.19 -11.23
CA GLU A 27 -12.94 -3.68 -9.94
C GLU A 27 -11.80 -3.12 -9.06
N ARG A 28 -10.52 -3.32 -9.43
CA ARG A 28 -9.40 -2.72 -8.69
C ARG A 28 -9.44 -1.20 -8.82
N PRO A 29 -9.53 -0.45 -7.71
CA PRO A 29 -9.55 1.00 -7.79
C PRO A 29 -8.33 1.56 -8.50
N GLY A 30 -8.53 2.49 -9.44
CA GLY A 30 -7.46 3.03 -10.28
C GLY A 30 -6.30 3.61 -9.47
N PHE A 31 -6.57 4.25 -8.34
CA PHE A 31 -5.52 4.79 -7.46
C PHE A 31 -4.59 3.70 -6.90
N CYS A 32 -5.09 2.48 -6.65
CA CYS A 32 -4.27 1.36 -6.20
C CYS A 32 -3.27 0.89 -7.27
N GLY A 33 -3.48 1.24 -8.54
CA GLY A 33 -2.55 0.95 -9.64
C GLY A 33 -1.61 2.10 -9.97
N ARG A 34 -1.87 3.30 -9.45
CA ARG A 34 -1.04 4.50 -9.71
C ARG A 34 0.25 4.51 -8.91
N LEU A 35 0.22 4.01 -7.67
CA LEU A 35 1.43 3.86 -6.87
C LEU A 35 2.21 2.63 -7.37
N ARG A 36 3.39 2.88 -7.95
CA ARG A 36 4.31 1.84 -8.42
C ARG A 36 5.34 1.52 -7.33
N PRO A 37 5.70 0.24 -7.15
CA PRO A 37 6.78 -0.12 -6.26
C PRO A 37 8.10 0.48 -6.77
N ALA A 38 8.91 1.00 -5.87
CA ALA A 38 10.23 1.54 -6.15
C ALA A 38 11.23 1.06 -5.09
N PRO A 39 12.54 0.98 -5.40
CA PRO A 39 13.54 0.42 -4.47
C PRO A 39 13.59 1.14 -3.11
N ASP A 40 13.41 2.46 -3.11
CA ASP A 40 13.33 3.32 -1.92
C ASP A 40 12.08 3.10 -1.06
N MET A 41 11.06 2.42 -1.59
CA MET A 41 9.87 2.00 -0.85
C MET A 41 9.94 0.54 -0.40
N CYS A 42 10.54 -0.32 -1.23
CA CYS A 42 10.45 -1.78 -1.07
C CYS A 42 11.63 -2.39 -0.31
N GLY A 43 12.84 -1.82 -0.41
CA GLY A 43 14.03 -2.42 0.19
C GLY A 43 14.29 -3.87 -0.26
N GLY A 44 15.00 -4.63 0.58
CA GLY A 44 15.32 -6.05 0.39
C GLY A 44 14.47 -7.02 1.22
N SER A 45 13.68 -6.53 2.19
CA SER A 45 12.79 -7.37 3.01
C SER A 45 11.48 -6.66 3.37
N ARG A 46 10.50 -7.42 3.88
CA ARG A 46 9.23 -6.86 4.35
C ARG A 46 9.45 -5.89 5.51
N GLU A 47 10.30 -6.25 6.46
CA GLU A 47 10.62 -5.41 7.61
C GLU A 47 11.27 -4.09 7.18
N GLU A 48 12.15 -4.14 6.18
CA GLU A 48 12.74 -2.94 5.60
C GLU A 48 11.72 -2.08 4.86
N ALA A 49 10.88 -2.69 4.02
CA ALA A 49 9.81 -1.99 3.31
C ALA A 49 8.89 -1.22 4.29
N LEU A 50 8.52 -1.86 5.40
CA LEU A 50 7.65 -1.24 6.40
C LEU A 50 8.33 -0.05 7.11
N ARG A 51 9.65 -0.11 7.36
CA ARG A 51 10.39 1.04 7.89
C ARG A 51 10.43 2.18 6.89
N LEU A 52 10.82 1.90 5.65
CA LEU A 52 10.93 2.90 4.57
C LEU A 52 9.58 3.59 4.30
N LEU A 53 8.50 2.82 4.20
CA LEU A 53 7.15 3.35 4.04
C LEU A 53 6.75 4.26 5.22
N GLY A 54 7.07 3.87 6.46
CA GLY A 54 6.81 4.70 7.62
C GLY A 54 7.60 6.02 7.62
N ASP A 55 8.83 6.00 7.11
CA ASP A 55 9.65 7.21 6.94
C ASP A 55 9.03 8.17 5.91
N LEU A 56 8.58 7.63 4.77
CA LEU A 56 7.87 8.39 3.74
C LEU A 56 6.57 9.00 4.29
N GLU A 57 5.76 8.21 5.00
CA GLU A 57 4.51 8.69 5.60
C GLU A 57 4.74 9.86 6.56
N ARG A 58 5.82 9.85 7.37
CA ARG A 58 6.18 10.97 8.26
C ARG A 58 6.66 12.20 7.49
N ALA A 59 7.43 11.99 6.42
CA ALA A 59 7.94 13.08 5.60
C ALA A 59 6.84 13.79 4.77
N THR A 60 5.73 13.11 4.48
CA THR A 60 4.62 13.64 3.67
C THR A 60 3.35 13.93 4.48
N GLN A 61 3.44 14.09 5.80
CA GLN A 61 2.28 14.48 6.59
C GLN A 61 1.81 15.89 6.19
N PRO A 62 0.50 16.12 6.04
CA PRO A 62 -0.04 17.47 5.88
C PRO A 62 0.22 18.33 7.13
N ASP A 63 0.36 19.64 6.93
CA ASP A 63 0.35 20.65 8.01
C ASP A 63 -1.02 20.75 8.71
#